data_AF-A0A6L3XW00-F1
#
_entry.id   AF-A0A6L3XW00-F1
#
_cell.length_a   1.000
_cell.length_b   1.000
_cell.length_c   1.000
_cell.angle_alpha   90.00
_cell.angle_beta   90.00
_cell.angle_gamma   90.00
#
_symmetry.space_group_name_H-M   'P 1'
#
loop_
_entity.id
_entity.type
_entity.pdbx_description
1 polymer ?
#
loop_
_entity_poly.entity_id
_entity_poly.type
_entity_poly.pdbx_seq_one_letter_code
_entity_poly.pdbx_strand_id
1 'polypeptide(L)'
;MTSRYIAIDWGSTNLRAWLYQGEQCLESRQSEAGVTRLNGKSPAAVLAEVTQNWRDGTTPVVMAGMVGSNVGWKVAPYLSVPVHFTAVGEQLTSVGDNVWIIPGLCVSRDDNHNVMRGEETQLLGARTLSPSSVYVMPGTHCKWVQADAEQIHDFRTVMTGELHHLLLKHSLVGAGLPEQTPSPEAFAAGLE
;
A
#
# COMPACT_ATOMS: atom_id res chain seq x y z
N MET A 1 -17.36 8.49 -9.44
CA MET A 1 -16.69 9.74 -9.90
C MET A 1 -16.80 9.78 -11.42
N THR A 2 -17.06 10.93 -12.06
CA THR A 2 -17.02 11.06 -13.54
C THR A 2 -15.79 11.83 -14.04
N SER A 3 -15.07 12.49 -13.12
CA SER A 3 -13.87 13.28 -13.40
C SER A 3 -12.63 12.42 -13.60
N ARG A 4 -11.61 13.00 -14.25
CA ARG A 4 -10.28 12.40 -14.39
C ARG A 4 -9.52 12.43 -13.06
N TYR A 5 -8.73 11.40 -12.79
CA TYR A 5 -7.77 11.36 -11.68
C TYR A 5 -6.61 10.43 -12.01
N ILE A 6 -5.47 10.63 -11.32
CA ILE A 6 -4.32 9.75 -11.40
C ILE A 6 -4.16 9.05 -10.06
N ALA A 7 -4.21 7.71 -10.08
CA ALA A 7 -3.90 6.88 -8.92
C ALA A 7 -2.43 6.45 -8.98
N ILE A 8 -1.73 6.57 -7.86
CA ILE A 8 -0.34 6.15 -7.72
C ILE A 8 -0.25 5.17 -6.55
N ASP A 9 0.42 4.04 -6.78
CA ASP A 9 0.93 3.19 -5.72
C ASP A 9 2.46 3.22 -5.76
N TRP A 10 3.05 3.80 -4.72
CA TRP A 10 4.48 4.06 -4.67
C TRP A 10 5.11 3.36 -3.46
N GLY A 11 5.56 2.13 -3.69
CA GLY A 11 6.24 1.32 -2.71
C GLY A 11 7.74 1.66 -2.56
N SER A 12 8.41 0.90 -1.71
CA SER A 12 9.86 1.04 -1.48
C SER A 12 10.67 0.81 -2.75
N THR A 13 10.32 -0.21 -3.53
CA THR A 13 11.12 -0.67 -4.69
C THR A 13 10.42 -0.57 -6.03
N ASN A 14 9.12 -0.27 -6.06
CA ASN A 14 8.32 -0.20 -7.28
C ASN A 14 7.36 1.00 -7.24
N LEU A 15 7.03 1.52 -8.42
CA LEU A 15 6.06 2.57 -8.65
C LEU A 15 5.07 2.13 -9.73
N ARG A 16 3.78 2.27 -9.45
CA ARG A 16 2.69 2.01 -10.39
C ARG A 16 1.77 3.22 -10.48
N ALA A 17 1.35 3.55 -11.70
CA ALA A 17 0.55 4.73 -11.97
C ALA A 17 -0.59 4.38 -12.93
N TRP A 18 -1.77 4.94 -12.69
CA TRP A 18 -2.93 4.77 -13.54
C TRP A 18 -3.65 6.09 -13.75
N LEU A 19 -3.99 6.38 -15.01
CA LEU A 19 -4.88 7.47 -15.37
C LEU A 19 -6.31 6.91 -15.51
N TYR A 20 -7.24 7.47 -14.76
CA TYR A 20 -8.64 7.09 -14.79
C TYR A 20 -9.53 8.25 -15.24
N GLN A 21 -10.67 7.93 -15.83
CA GLN A 21 -11.84 8.80 -15.94
C GLN A 21 -13.05 8.05 -15.38
N GLY A 22 -13.47 8.45 -14.18
CA GLY A 22 -14.37 7.63 -13.39
C GLY A 22 -13.83 6.22 -13.18
N GLU A 23 -14.58 5.19 -13.58
CA GLU A 23 -14.17 3.79 -13.43
C GLU A 23 -13.33 3.28 -14.62
N GLN A 24 -13.22 4.05 -15.70
CA GLN A 24 -12.47 3.66 -16.88
C GLN A 24 -10.98 3.96 -16.69
N CYS A 25 -10.14 2.92 -16.68
CA CYS A 25 -8.69 3.07 -16.77
C CYS A 25 -8.31 3.44 -18.21
N LEU A 26 -7.83 4.67 -18.42
CA LEU A 26 -7.41 5.17 -19.73
C LEU A 26 -6.01 4.69 -20.09
N GLU A 27 -5.09 4.66 -19.12
CA GLU A 27 -3.71 4.23 -19.31
C GLU A 27 -3.09 3.79 -17.97
N SER A 28 -2.10 2.91 -18.02
CA SER A 28 -1.31 2.49 -16.85
C SER A 28 0.18 2.44 -17.17
N ARG A 29 1.02 2.82 -16.21
CA ARG A 29 2.48 2.83 -16.32
C ARG A 29 3.12 2.25 -15.05
N GLN A 30 4.34 1.74 -15.21
CA GLN A 30 5.12 1.15 -14.12
C GLN A 30 6.58 1.64 -14.20
N SER A 31 7.26 1.68 -13.06
CA SER A 31 8.66 2.04 -12.94
C SER A 31 9.30 1.31 -11.75
N GLU A 32 10.59 0.98 -11.87
CA GLU A 32 11.40 0.44 -10.78
C GLU A 32 11.88 1.53 -9.79
N ALA A 33 11.52 2.79 -10.04
CA ALA A 33 11.87 3.93 -9.19
C ALA A 33 10.98 4.01 -7.94
N GLY A 34 11.02 2.97 -7.09
CA GLY A 34 10.48 3.05 -5.73
C GLY A 34 11.21 4.10 -4.88
N VAL A 35 10.63 4.48 -3.74
CA VAL A 35 11.18 5.57 -2.91
C VAL A 35 12.58 5.31 -2.37
N THR A 36 13.00 4.04 -2.23
CA THR A 36 14.38 3.67 -1.86
C THR A 36 15.29 3.42 -3.07
N ARG A 37 14.78 3.63 -4.30
CA ARG A 37 15.46 3.37 -5.58
C ARG A 37 15.39 4.55 -6.55
N LEU A 38 15.36 5.78 -6.04
CA LEU A 38 15.23 6.99 -6.86
C LEU A 38 16.49 7.33 -7.69
N ASN A 39 17.63 6.68 -7.40
CA ASN A 39 18.89 6.84 -8.15
C ASN A 39 19.30 8.31 -8.36
N GLY A 40 19.15 9.12 -7.31
CA GLY A 40 19.51 10.55 -7.31
C GLY A 40 18.44 11.50 -7.89
N LYS A 41 17.33 10.99 -8.44
CA LYS A 41 16.19 11.82 -8.83
C LYS A 41 15.37 12.23 -7.60
N SER A 42 14.72 13.40 -7.67
CA SER A 42 13.71 13.77 -6.69
C SER A 42 12.41 13.01 -6.94
N PRO A 43 11.58 12.74 -5.91
CA PRO A 43 10.24 12.18 -6.10
C PRO A 43 9.37 13.00 -7.06
N ALA A 44 9.47 14.34 -7.00
CA ALA A 44 8.75 15.21 -7.92
C ALA A 44 9.10 14.94 -9.40
N ALA A 45 10.40 14.77 -9.70
CA ALA A 45 10.86 14.46 -11.06
C ALA A 45 10.38 13.08 -11.53
N VAL A 46 10.44 12.06 -10.67
CA VAL A 46 9.94 10.71 -11.00
C VAL A 46 8.42 10.71 -11.23
N LEU A 47 7.66 11.45 -10.41
CA LEU A 47 6.21 11.58 -10.61
C LEU A 47 5.90 12.28 -11.94
N ALA A 48 6.62 13.35 -12.27
CA ALA A 48 6.43 14.09 -13.53
C ALA A 48 6.73 13.21 -14.76
N GLU A 49 7.77 12.38 -14.69
CA GLU A 49 8.14 11.43 -15.74
C GLU A 49 7.06 10.35 -15.92
N VAL A 50 6.65 9.68 -14.85
CA VAL A 50 5.64 8.60 -14.97
C VAL A 50 4.27 9.14 -15.39
N THR A 51 3.93 10.38 -15.03
CA THR A 51 2.64 11.02 -15.36
C THR A 51 2.70 11.96 -16.56
N GLN A 52 3.77 11.91 -17.35
CA GLN A 52 3.95 12.78 -18.52
C GLN A 52 2.73 12.68 -19.47
N ASN A 53 2.23 13.84 -19.91
CA ASN A 53 1.04 14.00 -20.77
C ASN A 53 -0.31 13.61 -20.13
N TRP A 54 -0.37 13.24 -18.85
CA TRP A 54 -1.64 12.94 -18.19
C TRP A 54 -2.27 14.16 -17.51
N ARG A 55 -1.45 15.11 -17.07
CA ARG A 55 -1.83 16.25 -16.24
C ARG A 55 -2.26 17.46 -17.06
N ASP A 56 -3.39 18.07 -16.67
CA ASP A 56 -3.97 19.28 -17.27
C ASP A 56 -4.16 20.43 -16.26
N GLY A 57 -3.50 20.34 -15.10
CA GLY A 57 -3.63 21.28 -13.98
C GLY A 57 -4.83 21.03 -13.07
N THR A 58 -5.92 20.44 -13.57
CA THR A 58 -7.13 20.14 -12.78
C THR A 58 -7.20 18.68 -12.32
N THR A 59 -6.55 17.77 -13.05
CA THR A 59 -6.53 16.33 -12.73
C THR A 59 -5.74 16.05 -11.45
N PRO A 60 -6.39 15.64 -10.34
CA PRO A 60 -5.70 15.34 -9.09
C PRO A 60 -4.85 14.07 -9.21
N VAL A 61 -3.75 14.05 -8.46
CA VAL A 61 -2.93 12.85 -8.25
C VAL A 61 -3.10 12.42 -6.80
N VAL A 62 -3.48 11.17 -6.59
CA VAL A 62 -3.66 10.60 -5.24
C VAL A 62 -2.73 9.39 -5.12
N MET A 63 -1.87 9.41 -4.10
CA MET A 63 -0.77 8.46 -3.94
C MET A 63 -0.90 7.66 -2.64
N ALA A 64 -0.76 6.34 -2.74
CA ALA A 64 -0.71 5.42 -1.61
C ALA A 64 0.71 4.88 -1.39
N GLY A 65 0.98 4.38 -0.19
CA GLY A 65 2.18 3.62 0.13
C GLY A 65 3.35 4.44 0.67
N MET A 66 4.55 3.94 0.43
CA MET A 66 5.80 4.38 1.08
C MET A 66 6.24 5.79 0.70
N VAL A 67 5.65 6.42 -0.32
CA VAL A 67 5.82 7.86 -0.61
C VAL A 67 5.46 8.76 0.57
N GLY A 68 4.56 8.32 1.45
CA GLY A 68 4.20 9.00 2.69
C GLY A 68 5.06 8.68 3.91
N SER A 69 6.10 7.85 3.78
CA SER A 69 6.96 7.44 4.90
C SER A 69 8.07 8.46 5.19
N ASN A 70 8.87 8.22 6.23
CA ASN A 70 10.06 9.01 6.55
C ASN A 70 11.22 8.86 5.54
N VAL A 71 11.19 7.82 4.71
CA VAL A 71 12.11 7.63 3.57
C VAL A 71 11.44 7.97 2.23
N GLY A 72 10.22 8.50 2.27
CA GLY A 72 9.43 8.87 1.09
C GLY A 72 9.66 10.30 0.62
N TRP A 73 8.63 10.89 0.00
CA TRP A 73 8.66 12.29 -0.44
C TRP A 73 8.35 13.24 0.71
N LYS A 74 7.20 13.06 1.35
CA LYS A 74 6.76 13.88 2.47
C LYS A 74 6.00 13.00 3.44
N VAL A 75 6.33 13.10 4.73
CA VAL A 75 5.67 12.32 5.77
C VAL A 75 4.17 12.65 5.77
N ALA A 76 3.36 11.62 5.54
CA ALA A 76 1.93 11.63 5.81
C ALA A 76 1.72 10.92 7.16
N PRO A 77 1.47 11.68 8.25
CA PRO A 77 1.36 11.12 9.60
C PRO A 77 0.32 9.99 9.66
N TYR A 78 0.57 9.00 10.52
CA TYR A 78 -0.39 7.94 10.71
C TYR A 78 -1.66 8.45 11.40
N LEU A 79 -2.82 7.92 11.02
CA LEU A 79 -4.06 8.10 11.77
C LEU A 79 -4.18 6.99 12.82
N SER A 80 -4.38 7.37 14.07
CA SER A 80 -4.57 6.41 15.17
C SER A 80 -5.96 5.79 15.11
N VAL A 81 -6.03 4.45 15.20
CA VAL A 81 -7.32 3.75 15.35
C VAL A 81 -7.77 3.77 16.83
N PRO A 82 -9.09 3.82 17.12
CA PRO A 82 -10.20 3.73 16.17
C PRO A 82 -10.37 4.99 15.30
N VAL A 83 -10.70 4.81 14.02
CA VAL A 83 -10.85 5.92 13.06
C VAL A 83 -11.96 5.64 12.05
N HIS A 84 -12.72 6.67 11.66
CA HIS A 84 -13.70 6.57 10.58
C HIS A 84 -13.02 6.35 9.22
N PHE A 85 -13.63 5.54 8.35
CA PHE A 85 -13.14 5.34 6.98
C PHE A 85 -13.01 6.66 6.20
N THR A 86 -13.92 7.62 6.43
CA THR A 86 -13.90 8.93 5.75
C THR A 86 -12.67 9.76 6.09
N ALA A 87 -12.13 9.63 7.29
CA ALA A 87 -10.97 10.41 7.73
C ALA A 87 -9.71 10.14 6.89
N VAL A 88 -9.58 8.95 6.30
CA VAL A 88 -8.47 8.63 5.38
C VAL A 88 -8.46 9.55 4.16
N GLY A 89 -9.65 9.90 3.64
CA GLY A 89 -9.81 10.83 2.51
C GLY A 89 -9.80 12.31 2.90
N GLU A 90 -10.10 12.64 4.15
CA GLU A 90 -10.14 14.02 4.66
C GLU A 90 -8.77 14.50 5.17
N GLN A 91 -7.87 13.58 5.55
CA GLN A 91 -6.57 13.89 6.15
C GLN A 91 -5.40 13.65 5.20
N LEU A 92 -5.60 13.93 3.92
CA LEU A 92 -4.56 13.79 2.89
C LEU A 92 -3.43 14.80 3.12
N THR A 93 -2.20 14.37 2.89
CA THR A 93 -1.03 15.25 2.93
C THR A 93 -0.77 15.84 1.55
N SER A 94 -0.91 17.15 1.41
CA SER A 94 -0.56 17.87 0.16
C SER A 94 0.95 17.96 -0.04
N VAL A 95 1.41 17.66 -1.25
CA VAL A 95 2.78 17.95 -1.72
C VAL A 95 2.84 19.08 -2.75
N GLY A 96 1.74 19.82 -2.92
CA GLY A 96 1.59 20.88 -3.93
C GLY A 96 0.85 20.43 -5.19
N ASP A 97 0.47 21.37 -6.04
CA ASP A 97 -0.08 21.15 -7.38
C ASP A 97 -1.20 20.09 -7.47
N ASN A 98 -2.15 20.06 -6.52
CA ASN A 98 -3.23 19.06 -6.53
C ASN A 98 -2.70 17.60 -6.52
N VAL A 99 -1.59 17.38 -5.81
CA VAL A 99 -0.98 16.07 -5.56
C VAL A 99 -1.09 15.77 -4.06
N TRP A 100 -1.60 14.58 -3.75
CA TRP A 100 -2.02 14.19 -2.41
C TRP A 100 -1.46 12.82 -2.04
N ILE A 101 -1.02 12.67 -0.79
CA ILE A 101 -0.58 11.40 -0.21
C ILE A 101 -1.61 10.94 0.83
N ILE A 102 -2.03 9.68 0.71
CA ILE A 102 -2.91 9.01 1.66
C ILE A 102 -2.09 8.68 2.93
N PRO A 103 -2.58 9.04 4.14
CA PRO A 103 -1.91 8.66 5.39
C PRO A 103 -2.04 7.16 5.66
N GLY A 104 -1.06 6.58 6.36
CA GLY A 104 -1.20 5.22 6.89
C GLY A 104 -2.04 5.19 8.17
N LEU A 105 -2.23 4.00 8.74
CA LEU A 105 -2.91 3.82 10.04
C LEU A 105 -1.95 3.29 11.11
N CYS A 106 -2.20 3.63 12.37
CA CYS A 106 -1.45 3.08 13.50
C CYS A 106 -2.34 2.68 14.68
N VAL A 107 -1.82 1.73 15.48
CA VAL A 107 -2.28 1.38 16.82
C VAL A 107 -1.14 1.68 17.79
N SER A 108 -1.43 2.30 18.93
CA SER A 108 -0.43 2.57 19.97
C SER A 108 -1.03 2.44 21.36
N ARG A 109 -0.89 1.25 21.95
CA ARG A 109 -1.30 0.93 23.33
C ARG A 109 -0.50 -0.28 23.83
N ASP A 110 -0.48 -0.52 25.14
CA ASP A 110 0.42 -1.49 25.79
C ASP A 110 0.46 -2.88 25.14
N ASP A 111 -0.69 -3.40 24.71
CA ASP A 111 -0.81 -4.74 24.11
C ASP A 111 -0.71 -4.75 22.57
N ASN A 112 -0.66 -3.57 21.92
CA ASN A 112 -0.58 -3.46 20.47
C ASN A 112 0.10 -2.17 20.00
N HIS A 113 1.24 -2.32 19.35
CA HIS A 113 1.90 -1.28 18.56
C HIS A 113 1.98 -1.77 17.12
N ASN A 114 1.22 -1.13 16.23
CA ASN A 114 1.07 -1.61 14.86
C ASN A 114 0.97 -0.45 13.87
N VAL A 115 1.46 -0.68 12.64
CA VAL A 115 1.38 0.29 11.54
C VAL A 115 1.05 -0.40 10.22
N MET A 116 0.35 0.31 9.35
CA MET A 116 0.17 -0.05 7.94
C MET A 116 0.28 1.20 7.08
N ARG A 117 0.71 1.05 5.82
CA ARG A 117 0.88 2.17 4.89
C ARG A 117 0.78 1.65 3.45
N GLY A 118 -0.36 1.91 2.84
CA GLY A 118 -0.79 1.41 1.54
C GLY A 118 -2.02 0.52 1.67
N GLU A 119 -2.05 -0.38 2.65
CA GLU A 119 -3.15 -1.32 2.87
C GLU A 119 -4.46 -0.61 3.24
N GLU A 120 -4.42 0.56 3.88
CA GLU A 120 -5.63 1.34 4.15
C GLU A 120 -6.39 1.73 2.88
N THR A 121 -5.69 1.94 1.76
CA THR A 121 -6.30 2.27 0.47
C THR A 121 -7.04 1.05 -0.11
N GLN A 122 -6.47 -0.15 0.03
CA GLN A 122 -7.13 -1.39 -0.35
C GLN A 122 -8.33 -1.69 0.55
N LEU A 123 -8.21 -1.40 1.85
CA LEU A 123 -9.28 -1.59 2.83
C LEU A 123 -10.51 -0.72 2.52
N LEU A 124 -10.33 0.54 2.09
CA LEU A 124 -11.42 1.40 1.63
C LEU A 124 -12.20 0.78 0.45
N GLY A 125 -11.47 0.19 -0.50
CA GLY A 125 -12.07 -0.55 -1.61
C GLY A 125 -12.82 -1.80 -1.12
N ALA A 126 -12.18 -2.63 -0.28
CA ALA A 126 -12.76 -3.86 0.26
C ALA A 126 -14.05 -3.58 1.06
N ARG A 127 -14.07 -2.52 1.87
CA ARG A 127 -15.27 -2.09 2.62
C ARG A 127 -16.46 -1.79 1.70
N THR A 128 -16.20 -1.29 0.50
CA THR A 128 -17.24 -0.97 -0.49
C THR A 128 -17.69 -2.21 -1.27
N LEU A 129 -16.74 -3.05 -1.67
CA LEU A 129 -16.98 -4.19 -2.55
C LEU A 129 -17.47 -5.44 -1.81
N SER A 130 -17.01 -5.66 -0.58
CA SER A 130 -17.29 -6.86 0.22
C SER A 130 -17.19 -6.53 1.73
N PRO A 131 -18.17 -5.79 2.29
CA PRO A 131 -18.14 -5.38 3.69
C PRO A 131 -18.13 -6.59 4.63
N SER A 132 -17.26 -6.52 5.63
CA SER A 132 -17.06 -7.54 6.66
C SER A 132 -16.68 -6.86 7.98
N SER A 133 -16.85 -7.57 9.10
CA SER A 133 -16.30 -7.14 10.39
C SER A 133 -14.79 -7.41 10.52
N VAL A 134 -14.25 -8.28 9.67
CA VAL A 134 -12.83 -8.64 9.62
C VAL A 134 -12.35 -8.69 8.18
N TYR A 135 -11.21 -8.04 7.92
CA TYR A 135 -10.51 -8.07 6.63
C TYR A 135 -9.13 -8.68 6.83
N VAL A 136 -8.81 -9.69 6.01
CA VAL A 136 -7.48 -10.32 5.99
C VAL A 136 -6.82 -9.98 4.66
N MET A 137 -5.65 -9.35 4.74
CA MET A 137 -4.95 -8.76 3.60
C MET A 137 -3.56 -9.40 3.52
N PRO A 138 -3.43 -10.57 2.87
CA PRO A 138 -2.18 -11.33 2.84
C PRO A 138 -1.12 -10.65 1.96
N GLY A 139 0.16 -10.90 2.27
CA GLY A 139 1.31 -10.36 1.55
C GLY A 139 2.61 -10.62 2.30
N THR A 140 3.67 -9.84 1.98
CA THR A 140 4.93 -9.83 2.76
C THR A 140 4.65 -9.64 4.24
N HIS A 141 3.76 -8.68 4.55
CA HIS A 141 3.19 -8.42 5.86
C HIS A 141 1.66 -8.53 5.76
N CYS A 142 1.09 -9.60 6.30
CA CYS A 142 -0.35 -9.81 6.32
C CYS A 142 -1.00 -8.90 7.37
N LYS A 143 -2.01 -8.12 6.96
CA LYS A 143 -2.82 -7.31 7.88
C LYS A 143 -4.14 -8.01 8.20
N TRP A 144 -4.44 -8.13 9.48
CA TRP A 144 -5.74 -8.56 10.00
C TRP A 144 -6.41 -7.35 10.62
N VAL A 145 -7.50 -6.88 10.01
CA VAL A 145 -8.15 -5.62 10.38
C VAL A 145 -9.55 -5.90 10.92
N GLN A 146 -9.84 -5.39 12.12
CA GLN A 146 -11.17 -5.38 12.71
C GLN A 146 -11.84 -4.04 12.44
N ALA A 147 -13.06 -4.06 11.91
CA ALA A 147 -13.80 -2.86 11.55
C ALA A 147 -15.31 -3.11 11.64
N ASP A 148 -16.11 -2.05 11.57
CA ASP A 148 -17.55 -2.11 11.35
C ASP A 148 -17.96 -1.35 10.08
N ALA A 149 -19.20 -0.87 10.02
CA ALA A 149 -19.70 -0.12 8.88
C ALA A 149 -19.02 1.26 8.72
N GLU A 150 -18.54 1.87 9.80
CA GLU A 150 -18.10 3.26 9.83
C GLU A 150 -16.62 3.40 10.21
N GLN A 151 -16.14 2.53 11.10
CA GLN A 151 -14.84 2.68 11.76
C GLN A 151 -13.94 1.45 11.61
N ILE A 152 -12.65 1.72 11.59
CA ILE A 152 -11.57 0.76 11.74
C ILE A 152 -11.18 0.75 13.22
N HIS A 153 -11.26 -0.39 13.89
CA HIS A 153 -11.11 -0.50 15.33
C HIS A 153 -9.71 -0.91 15.76
N ASP A 154 -9.16 -1.94 15.12
CA ASP A 154 -7.86 -2.51 15.47
C ASP A 154 -7.26 -3.24 14.28
N PHE A 155 -5.95 -3.48 14.33
CA PHE A 155 -5.33 -4.42 13.41
C PHE A 155 -4.06 -5.05 13.97
N ARG A 156 -3.72 -6.22 13.41
CA ARG A 156 -2.47 -6.95 13.68
C ARG A 156 -1.73 -7.22 12.37
N THR A 157 -0.42 -7.37 12.49
CA THR A 157 0.45 -7.74 11.37
C THR A 157 1.09 -9.09 11.63
N VAL A 158 1.07 -9.97 10.64
CA VAL A 158 1.85 -11.21 10.61
C VAL A 158 2.82 -11.16 9.43
N MET A 159 4.11 -11.33 9.68
CA MET A 159 5.16 -11.23 8.65
C MET A 159 5.32 -12.53 7.85
N THR A 160 4.21 -13.14 7.42
CA THR A 160 4.20 -14.50 6.82
C THR A 160 5.08 -14.59 5.58
N GLY A 161 4.94 -13.66 4.63
CA GLY A 161 5.73 -13.67 3.39
C GLY A 161 7.20 -13.31 3.62
N GLU A 162 7.49 -12.34 4.49
CA GLU A 162 8.88 -12.00 4.84
C GLU A 162 9.59 -13.15 5.54
N LEU A 163 8.95 -13.76 6.55
CA LEU A 163 9.51 -14.89 7.27
C LEU A 163 9.74 -16.09 6.35
N HIS A 164 8.79 -16.40 5.45
CA HIS A 164 8.97 -17.42 4.43
C HIS A 164 10.21 -17.16 3.57
N HIS A 165 10.38 -15.92 3.07
CA HIS A 165 11.55 -15.55 2.27
C HIS A 165 12.86 -15.68 3.05
N LEU A 166 12.90 -15.17 4.28
CA LEU A 166 14.09 -15.25 5.15
C LEU A 166 14.47 -16.69 5.45
N LEU A 167 13.51 -17.54 5.83
CA LEU A 167 13.76 -18.94 6.14
C LEU A 167 14.28 -19.70 4.91
N LEU A 168 13.63 -19.53 3.76
CA LEU A 168 13.97 -20.28 2.56
C LEU A 168 15.26 -19.81 1.87
N LYS A 169 15.57 -18.50 1.90
CA LYS A 169 16.67 -17.92 1.11
C LYS A 169 17.87 -17.46 1.93
N HIS A 170 17.68 -17.15 3.20
CA HIS A 170 18.70 -16.48 4.02
C HIS A 170 18.96 -17.16 5.37
N SER A 171 18.37 -18.34 5.61
CA SER A 171 18.61 -19.13 6.82
C SER A 171 19.19 -20.50 6.48
N LEU A 172 19.69 -21.21 7.50
CA LEU A 172 20.18 -22.59 7.35
C LEU A 172 19.09 -23.56 6.83
N VAL A 173 17.81 -23.27 7.10
CA VAL A 173 16.67 -24.12 6.68
C VAL A 173 16.67 -24.38 5.17
N GLY A 174 16.96 -23.34 4.37
CA GLY A 174 16.96 -23.45 2.91
C GLY A 174 18.33 -23.67 2.27
N ALA A 175 19.40 -23.78 3.06
CA ALA A 175 20.76 -23.83 2.54
C ALA A 175 21.02 -25.13 1.75
N GLY A 176 21.50 -24.99 0.52
CA GLY A 176 21.81 -26.12 -0.36
C GLY A 176 20.59 -26.76 -1.05
N LEU A 177 19.38 -26.21 -0.86
CA LEU A 177 18.20 -26.68 -1.60
C LEU A 177 18.32 -26.40 -3.11
N PRO A 178 17.80 -27.29 -3.95
CA PRO A 178 17.69 -27.04 -5.39
C PRO A 178 16.61 -25.98 -5.69
N GLU A 179 16.44 -25.68 -6.97
CA GLU A 179 15.31 -24.86 -7.44
C GLU A 179 13.98 -25.45 -6.96
N GLN A 180 13.11 -24.57 -6.46
CA GLN A 180 11.83 -24.97 -5.86
C GLN A 180 10.79 -25.15 -6.96
N THR A 181 9.92 -26.15 -6.80
CA THR A 181 8.82 -26.43 -7.72
C THR A 181 7.47 -26.37 -7.00
N PRO A 182 6.38 -26.00 -7.70
CA PRO A 182 5.04 -26.06 -7.11
C PRO A 182 4.66 -27.51 -6.74
N SER A 183 4.19 -27.72 -5.51
CA SER A 183 3.55 -28.97 -5.09
C SER A 183 2.34 -28.64 -4.19
N PRO A 184 1.11 -28.78 -4.73
CA PRO A 184 -0.11 -28.58 -3.94
C PRO A 184 -0.20 -29.53 -2.74
N GLU A 185 0.30 -30.76 -2.87
CA GLU A 185 0.29 -31.73 -1.77
C GLU A 185 1.22 -31.30 -0.62
N ALA A 186 2.44 -30.83 -0.94
CA ALA A 186 3.36 -30.32 0.08
C ALA A 186 2.83 -29.06 0.76
N PHE A 187 2.15 -28.18 0.00
CA PHE A 187 1.49 -27.01 0.58
C PHE A 187 0.36 -27.40 1.53
N ALA A 188 -0.50 -28.35 1.14
CA ALA A 188 -1.58 -28.83 1.99
C ALA A 188 -1.04 -29.48 3.28
N ALA A 189 0.00 -30.30 3.18
CA ALA A 189 0.65 -30.93 4.33
C ALA A 189 1.31 -29.91 5.28
N GLY A 190 1.78 -28.76 4.77
CA GLY A 190 2.33 -27.69 5.60
C GLY A 190 1.28 -26.81 6.29
N LEU A 191 0.00 -26.95 5.91
CA LEU A 191 -1.11 -26.21 6.51
C LEU A 191 -1.75 -26.94 7.71
N GLU A 192 -1.65 -28.28 7.74
CA GLU A 192 -2.12 -29.14 8.84
C GLU A 192 -1.23 -29.05 10.09
#